data_AF-A0A0H3B1A2-F1
#
_entry.id   AF-A0A0H3B1A2-F1
#
_cell.length_a   1.000
_cell.length_b   1.000
_cell.length_c   1.000
_cell.angle_alpha   90.00
_cell.angle_beta   90.00
_cell.angle_gamma   90.00
#
_symmetry.space_group_name_H-M   'P 1'
#
loop_
_entity.id
_entity.type
_entity.pdbx_description
1 polymer ?
#
loop_
_entity_poly.entity_id
_entity_poly.type
_entity_poly.pdbx_seq_one_letter_code
_entity_poly.pdbx_strand_id
1 'polypeptide(L)' 'MDKLALNEVSDLLHSLPRMLEVAQSLTCDPEGQRIGYDLLEFVRQHAAKASENIEGVNYARSAA' A
#
# COMPACT_ATOMS: atom_id res chain seq x y z
N MET A 1 -9.30 9.37 -10.46
CA MET A 1 -8.04 8.71 -10.04
C MET A 1 -7.78 7.58 -11.02
N ASP A 2 -6.59 7.53 -11.60
CA ASP A 2 -6.23 6.49 -12.57
C ASP A 2 -6.17 5.11 -11.90
N LYS A 3 -6.72 4.10 -12.59
CA LYS A 3 -6.67 2.69 -12.17
C LYS A 3 -5.23 2.17 -12.28
N LEU A 4 -4.83 1.35 -11.32
CA LEU A 4 -3.52 0.68 -11.35
C LEU A 4 -3.58 -0.52 -12.29
N ALA A 5 -2.51 -0.75 -13.05
CA ALA A 5 -2.34 -1.99 -13.78
C ALA A 5 -2.09 -3.17 -12.81
N LEU A 6 -2.40 -4.39 -13.24
CA LEU A 6 -2.38 -5.57 -12.36
C LEU A 6 -0.98 -5.89 -11.78
N ASN A 7 0.06 -5.61 -12.57
CA ASN A 7 1.46 -5.68 -12.14
C ASN A 7 1.77 -4.62 -11.08
N GLU A 8 1.29 -3.39 -11.27
CA GLU A 8 1.48 -2.30 -10.32
C GLU A 8 0.78 -2.58 -8.98
N VAL A 9 -0.41 -3.18 -8.99
CA VAL A 9 -1.09 -3.64 -7.76
C VAL A 9 -0.26 -4.70 -7.04
N SER A 10 0.31 -5.66 -7.77
CA SER A 10 1.13 -6.73 -7.18
C SER A 10 2.44 -6.19 -6.58
N ASP A 11 3.10 -5.28 -7.29
CA ASP A 11 4.31 -4.61 -6.81
C ASP A 11 4.03 -3.79 -5.54
N LEU A 12 2.90 -3.05 -5.52
CA LEU A 12 2.47 -2.28 -4.37
C LEU A 12 2.17 -3.18 -3.17
N LEU A 13 1.44 -4.28 -3.36
CA LEU A 13 1.15 -5.24 -2.31
C LEU A 13 2.42 -5.90 -1.74
N HIS A 14 3.45 -6.07 -2.57
CA HIS A 14 4.73 -6.60 -2.13
C HIS A 14 5.56 -5.59 -1.34
N SER A 15 5.50 -4.29 -1.69
CA SER A 15 6.29 -3.24 -1.05
C SER A 15 5.65 -2.67 0.22
N LEU A 16 4.31 -2.60 0.28
CA LEU A 16 3.55 -1.98 1.37
C LEU A 16 3.89 -2.52 2.78
N PRO A 17 4.03 -3.84 3.01
CA PRO A 17 4.38 -4.37 4.34
C PRO A 17 5.72 -3.84 4.84
N ARG A 18 6.73 -3.80 3.95
CA ARG A 18 8.06 -3.30 4.31
C ARG A 18 8.06 -1.81 4.58
N MET A 19 7.28 -1.04 3.84
CA MET A 19 7.11 0.39 4.08
C MET A 19 6.41 0.66 5.42
N LEU A 20 5.43 -0.18 5.80
CA LEU A 20 4.76 -0.09 7.08
C LEU A 20 5.71 -0.36 8.26
N GLU A 21 6.58 -1.37 8.15
CA GLU A 21 7.60 -1.67 9.16
C GLU A 21 8.56 -0.49 9.39
N VAL A 22 9.02 0.13 8.28
CA VAL A 22 9.89 1.32 8.35
C VAL A 22 9.14 2.50 8.95
N ALA A 23 7.89 2.73 8.54
CA ALA A 23 7.05 3.80 9.09
C ALA A 23 6.93 3.67 10.61
N GLN A 24 6.55 2.49 11.10
CA GLN A 24 6.39 2.20 12.53
C GLN A 24 7.70 2.38 13.31
N SER A 25 8.82 1.94 12.74
CA SER A 25 10.14 2.11 13.35
C SER A 25 10.49 3.59 13.51
N LEU A 26 10.19 4.42 12.50
CA LEU A 26 10.43 5.86 12.53
C LEU A 26 9.46 6.60 13.45
N THR A 27 8.21 6.14 13.63
CA THR A 27 7.26 6.78 14.55
C THR A 27 7.72 6.70 16.01
N CYS A 28 8.51 5.68 16.35
CA CYS A 28 9.11 5.48 17.66
C CYS A 28 10.43 6.24 17.86
N ASP A 29 11.02 6.79 16.80
CA ASP A 29 12.26 7.57 16.84
C ASP A 29 11.94 9.07 16.96
N PRO A 30 12.38 9.78 18.01
CA PRO A 30 12.15 11.21 18.17
C PRO A 30 12.64 12.07 17.00
N GLU A 31 13.72 11.68 16.32
CA GLU A 31 14.25 12.40 15.16
C GLU A 31 13.50 12.03 13.86
N GLY A 32 13.04 10.79 13.76
CA GLY A 32 12.32 10.23 12.62
C GLY A 32 10.80 10.37 12.65
N GLN A 33 10.22 10.81 13.78
CA GLN A 33 8.78 10.67 14.05
C GLN A 33 7.89 11.31 12.98
N ARG A 34 8.23 12.52 12.53
CA ARG A 34 7.47 13.21 11.47
C ARG A 34 7.50 12.44 10.15
N ILE A 35 8.67 11.95 9.76
CA ILE A 35 8.86 11.14 8.55
C ILE A 35 8.10 9.82 8.68
N GLY A 36 8.09 9.21 9.87
CA GLY A 36 7.31 8.02 10.17
C GLY A 36 5.81 8.23 9.95
N TYR A 37 5.25 9.35 10.42
CA TYR A 37 3.85 9.68 10.17
C TYR A 37 3.54 9.95 8.69
N ASP A 38 4.40 10.70 7.99
CA ASP A 38 4.22 10.97 6.55
C ASP A 38 4.25 9.65 5.74
N LEU A 39 5.18 8.75 6.08
CA LEU A 39 5.27 7.43 5.45
C LEU A 39 4.07 6.54 5.80
N LEU A 40 3.56 6.61 7.02
CA LEU A 40 2.37 5.87 7.44
C LEU A 40 1.12 6.33 6.67
N GLU A 41 0.98 7.65 6.46
CA GLU A 41 -0.10 8.20 5.65
C GLU A 41 0.00 7.74 4.19
N PHE A 42 1.21 7.80 3.61
CA PHE A 42 1.48 7.30 2.28
C PHE A 42 1.08 5.82 2.13
N VAL A 43 1.50 4.97 3.06
CA VAL A 43 1.17 3.54 3.08
C VAL A 43 -0.34 3.31 3.17
N ARG A 44 -1.06 4.08 4.01
CA ARG A 44 -2.53 3.98 4.10
C ARG A 44 -3.23 4.34 2.81
N GLN A 45 -2.83 5.44 2.17
CA GLN A 45 -3.43 5.88 0.89
C GLN A 45 -3.19 4.84 -0.21
N HIS A 46 -1.99 4.28 -0.27
CA HIS A 46 -1.61 3.28 -1.28
C HIS A 46 -2.27 1.92 -1.02
N ALA A 47 -2.42 1.50 0.24
CA ALA A 47 -3.18 0.30 0.59
C ALA A 47 -4.67 0.45 0.23
N ALA A 48 -5.27 1.61 0.48
CA ALA A 48 -6.64 1.90 0.06
C ALA A 48 -6.79 1.82 -1.46
N LYS A 49 -5.87 2.46 -2.20
CA LYS A 49 -5.84 2.42 -3.66
C LYS A 49 -5.67 0.98 -4.19
N ALA A 50 -4.78 0.19 -3.62
CA ALA A 50 -4.64 -1.22 -3.98
C ALA A 50 -5.93 -2.00 -3.72
N SER A 51 -6.55 -1.82 -2.55
CA SER A 51 -7.82 -2.47 -2.20
C SER A 51 -8.95 -2.17 -3.21
N GLU A 52 -9.09 -0.91 -3.62
CA GLU A 52 -10.07 -0.49 -4.64
C GLU A 52 -9.80 -1.12 -6.01
N ASN A 53 -8.55 -1.47 -6.33
CA ASN A 53 -8.18 -2.15 -7.57
C ASN A 53 -8.24 -3.69 -7.45
N ILE A 54 -8.22 -4.24 -6.22
CA ILE A 54 -8.41 -5.67 -5.95
C ILE A 54 -9.88 -6.10 -6.18
N GLU A 55 -10.86 -5.18 -6.09
CA GLU A 55 -12.26 -5.47 -6.46
C GLU A 55 -12.45 -5.90 -7.93
N GLY A 56 -11.44 -5.76 -8.79
CA GLY A 56 -11.43 -6.30 -10.16
C GLY A 56 -10.83 -7.71 -10.32
N VAL A 57 -10.15 -8.26 -9.30
CA VAL A 57 -9.43 -9.54 -9.39
C VAL A 57 -10.32 -10.74 -9.04
N ASN A 58 -11.44 -10.52 -8.36
CA ASN A 58 -12.39 -11.58 -7.98
C ASN A 58 -13.43 -11.97 -9.05
N TYR A 59 -13.38 -11.42 -10.28
CA TYR A 59 -14.33 -11.78 -11.35
C TYR A 59 -13.71 -12.46 -12.58
N ALA A 60 -12.39 -12.63 -12.68
CA ALA A 60 -11.78 -13.31 -13.83
C ALA A 60 -11.55 -14.82 -13.62
N ARG A 61 -11.69 -15.35 -12.40
CA ARG A 61 -11.41 -16.78 -12.09
C ARG A 61 -12.65 -17.65 -11.86
N SER A 62 -13.85 -17.10 -12.04
CA SER A 62 -15.11 -17.88 -11.91
C SER A 62 -15.94 -17.90 -13.20
N ALA A 63 -15.35 -17.53 -14.33
CA ALA A 63 -15.99 -17.59 -15.65
C ALA A 63 -15.08 -18.24 -16.71
N ALA A 64 -14.35 -19.29 -16.34
CA ALA A 64 -13.67 -20.21 -17.25
C ALA A 64 -14.02 -21.65 -16.88
#